data_AF-A0A8S1Q167-F1
#
_entry.id   AF-A0A8S1Q167-F1
#
_cell.length_a   1.000
_cell.length_b   1.000
_cell.length_c   1.000
_cell.angle_alpha   90.00
_cell.angle_beta   90.00
_cell.angle_gamma   90.00
#
_symmetry.space_group_name_H-M   'P 1'
#
loop_
_entity.id
_entity.type
_entity.pdbx_description
1 polymer ?
#
loop_
_entity_poly.entity_id
_entity_poly.type
_entity_poly.pdbx_seq_one_letter_code
_entity_poly.pdbx_strand_id
1 'polypeptide(L)'
;MFYGIQLSAGETQTIQKVDDHNQFVLSQAVLVKGTQLNVFMNGIVIASLNQNISQMPLRIKITPESQKTKLEAKGNGIVHLIGYYIQYDLQNDDENLKSVAQLLQQNNKINQLPIQQAPIKKTDTQPKWDEMDWEDEQFQKRVK
;
A
#
# COMPACT_ATOMS: atom_id res chain seq x y z
N MET A 1 0.77 -21.57 -2.34
CA MET A 1 1.91 -22.34 -1.80
C MET A 1 2.56 -21.52 -0.69
N PHE A 2 2.89 -22.12 0.46
CA PHE A 2 3.56 -21.42 1.57
C PHE A 2 5.08 -21.39 1.36
N TYR A 3 5.72 -20.33 1.82
CA TYR A 3 7.16 -20.11 1.69
C TYR A 3 7.72 -19.50 2.98
N GLY A 4 8.86 -20.02 3.43
CA GLY A 4 9.55 -19.56 4.63
C GLY A 4 10.98 -19.16 4.32
N ILE A 5 11.41 -18.03 4.86
CA ILE A 5 12.75 -17.49 4.74
C ILE A 5 13.32 -17.30 6.14
N GLN A 6 14.51 -17.83 6.40
CA GLN A 6 15.26 -17.53 7.62
C GLN A 6 16.39 -16.55 7.28
N LEU A 7 16.51 -15.47 8.05
CA LEU A 7 17.61 -14.53 7.96
C LEU A 7 18.23 -14.29 9.33
N SER A 8 19.54 -14.47 9.42
CA SER A 8 20.35 -14.09 10.57
C SER A 8 20.85 -12.65 10.41
N ALA A 9 21.20 -11.99 11.51
CA ALA A 9 21.79 -10.66 11.45
C ALA A 9 23.03 -10.62 10.54
N GLY A 10 23.04 -9.67 9.60
CA GLY A 10 24.08 -9.52 8.59
C GLY A 10 23.82 -10.32 7.30
N GLU A 11 22.85 -11.24 7.29
CA GLU A 11 22.50 -12.00 6.10
C GLU A 11 21.63 -11.20 5.14
N THR A 12 21.78 -11.55 3.87
CA THR A 12 21.02 -11.01 2.76
C THR A 12 20.49 -12.16 1.93
N GLN A 13 19.24 -12.08 1.51
CA GLN A 13 18.66 -13.01 0.55
C GLN A 13 17.96 -12.24 -0.56
N THR A 14 18.08 -12.72 -1.79
CA THR A 14 17.37 -12.16 -2.92
C THR A 14 16.23 -13.08 -3.31
N ILE A 15 15.02 -12.55 -3.26
CA ILE A 15 13.85 -13.19 -3.88
C ILE A 15 13.87 -12.81 -5.35
N GLN A 16 13.91 -13.83 -6.21
CA GLN A 16 13.84 -13.67 -7.66
C GLN A 16 12.53 -14.21 -8.18
N LYS A 17 12.10 -13.67 -9.31
CA LYS A 17 10.92 -14.10 -10.05
C LYS A 17 11.02 -15.60 -10.35
N VAL A 18 10.01 -16.36 -9.91
CA VAL A 18 9.88 -17.79 -10.22
C VAL A 18 8.94 -17.99 -11.42
N ASP A 19 7.94 -17.12 -11.58
CA ASP A 19 6.92 -17.19 -12.64
C ASP A 19 6.23 -15.81 -12.79
N ASP A 20 5.70 -15.53 -13.98
CA ASP A 20 4.98 -14.32 -14.38
C ASP A 20 3.57 -14.27 -13.80
N HIS A 21 3.01 -15.42 -13.47
CA HIS A 21 1.61 -15.57 -13.04
C HIS A 21 1.44 -15.63 -11.53
N ASN A 22 2.53 -15.51 -10.75
CA ASN A 22 2.50 -15.69 -9.31
C ASN A 22 3.06 -14.47 -8.58
N GLN A 23 2.23 -13.83 -7.76
CA GLN A 23 2.63 -12.76 -6.86
C GLN A 23 3.06 -13.36 -5.51
N PHE A 24 4.22 -12.94 -5.00
CA PHE A 24 4.67 -13.33 -3.67
C PHE A 24 4.15 -12.33 -2.63
N VAL A 25 3.54 -12.83 -1.57
CA VAL A 25 3.04 -12.01 -0.46
C VAL A 25 3.82 -12.37 0.80
N LEU A 26 4.52 -11.39 1.36
CA LEU A 26 5.14 -11.51 2.67
C LEU A 26 4.12 -11.15 3.75
N SER A 27 3.80 -12.12 4.61
CA SER A 27 2.65 -12.08 5.51
C SER A 27 3.04 -11.92 6.98
N GLN A 28 4.23 -12.32 7.37
CA GLN A 28 4.66 -12.24 8.77
C GLN A 28 6.18 -12.23 8.90
N ALA A 29 6.67 -11.56 9.94
CA ALA A 29 8.02 -11.68 10.44
C ALA A 29 8.00 -12.13 11.90
N VAL A 30 8.86 -13.08 12.27
CA VAL A 30 8.94 -13.65 13.62
C VAL A 30 10.40 -13.71 14.07
N LEU A 31 10.71 -13.06 15.19
CA LEU A 31 12.01 -13.14 15.84
C LEU A 31 12.13 -14.49 16.56
N VAL A 32 13.04 -15.32 16.08
CA VAL A 32 13.25 -16.67 16.61
C VAL A 32 14.29 -16.67 17.73
N LYS A 33 15.33 -15.85 17.58
CA LYS A 33 16.43 -15.73 18.54
C LYS A 33 16.99 -14.31 18.49
N GLY A 34 17.50 -13.82 19.62
CA GLY A 34 18.18 -12.52 19.70
C GLY A 34 17.45 -11.51 20.57
N THR A 35 17.93 -10.27 20.55
CA THR A 35 17.41 -9.18 21.37
C THR A 35 16.65 -8.15 20.54
N GLN A 36 17.16 -7.81 19.36
CA GLN A 36 16.56 -6.85 18.45
C GLN A 36 17.03 -7.10 17.02
N LEU A 37 16.10 -7.11 16.07
CA LEU A 37 16.41 -7.29 14.66
C LEU A 37 15.50 -6.42 13.79
N ASN A 38 16.10 -5.74 12.82
CA ASN A 38 15.40 -5.01 11.78
C ASN A 38 15.51 -5.76 10.47
N VAL A 39 14.39 -5.93 9.78
CA VAL A 39 14.31 -6.53 8.45
C VAL A 39 14.13 -5.42 7.43
N PHE A 40 14.96 -5.46 6.40
CA PHE A 40 14.95 -4.51 5.30
C PHE A 40 14.53 -5.21 4.02
N MET A 41 13.75 -4.52 3.20
CA MET A 41 13.41 -4.90 1.84
C MET A 41 13.85 -3.76 0.93
N ASN A 42 14.80 -4.04 0.02
CA ASN A 42 15.38 -3.04 -0.89
C ASN A 42 15.86 -1.76 -0.17
N GLY A 43 16.42 -1.91 1.04
CA GLY A 43 16.90 -0.80 1.87
C GLY A 43 15.85 -0.13 2.76
N ILE A 44 14.57 -0.49 2.64
CA ILE A 44 13.47 0.03 3.46
C ILE A 44 13.21 -0.91 4.63
N VAL A 45 13.10 -0.38 5.86
CA VAL A 45 12.72 -1.18 7.02
C VAL A 45 11.26 -1.64 6.87
N ILE A 46 11.04 -2.95 6.85
CA ILE A 46 9.70 -3.54 6.76
C ILE A 46 9.24 -4.17 8.09
N ALA A 47 10.17 -4.50 8.98
CA ALA A 47 9.86 -4.98 10.32
C ALA A 47 10.96 -4.58 11.31
N SER A 48 10.55 -4.24 12.53
CA SER A 48 11.44 -4.05 13.67
C SER A 48 10.94 -4.93 14.81
N LEU A 49 11.75 -5.90 15.21
CA LEU A 49 11.39 -6.92 16.17
C LEU A 49 12.33 -6.88 17.35
N ASN A 50 11.81 -7.19 18.54
CA ASN A 50 12.58 -7.31 19.78
C ASN A 50 11.88 -8.31 20.71
N GLN A 51 12.35 -8.46 21.94
CA GLN A 51 11.76 -9.40 22.90
C GLN A 51 10.31 -9.08 23.30
N ASN A 52 9.90 -7.81 23.22
CA ASN A 52 8.52 -7.37 23.48
C ASN A 52 7.63 -7.50 22.23
N ILE A 53 8.22 -7.37 21.05
CA ILE A 53 7.56 -7.48 19.74
C ILE A 53 8.27 -8.57 18.96
N SER A 54 8.01 -9.82 19.33
CA SER A 54 8.63 -11.00 18.73
C SER A 54 8.00 -11.38 17.39
N GLN A 55 6.84 -10.82 17.05
CA GLN A 55 6.16 -11.08 15.80
C GLN A 55 5.52 -9.81 15.26
N MET A 56 5.57 -9.65 13.93
CA MET A 56 4.94 -8.54 13.23
C MET A 56 4.19 -9.06 12.00
N PRO A 57 2.86 -8.86 11.90
CA PRO A 57 2.12 -9.17 10.70
C PRO A 57 2.52 -8.21 9.58
N LEU A 58 2.68 -8.73 8.37
CA LEU A 58 3.02 -7.99 7.17
C LEU A 58 1.95 -8.24 6.10
N ARG A 59 1.81 -7.31 5.16
CA ARG A 59 0.94 -7.45 3.98
C ARG A 59 1.63 -6.87 2.75
N ILE A 60 2.86 -7.29 2.53
CA ILE A 60 3.70 -6.74 1.46
C ILE A 60 3.56 -7.64 0.25
N LYS A 61 3.03 -7.07 -0.84
CA LYS A 61 2.91 -7.74 -2.13
C LYS A 61 4.13 -7.39 -2.97
N ILE A 62 4.83 -8.41 -3.47
CA ILE A 62 5.96 -8.28 -4.37
C ILE A 62 5.46 -8.70 -5.76
N THR A 63 5.29 -7.73 -6.65
CA THR A 63 4.79 -7.99 -8.00
C THR A 63 5.85 -8.70 -8.86
N PRO A 64 5.43 -9.50 -9.85
CA PRO A 64 6.36 -10.20 -10.74
C PRO A 64 7.28 -9.26 -11.54
N GLU A 65 6.87 -8.01 -11.71
CA GLU A 65 7.55 -6.96 -12.46
C GLU A 65 8.76 -6.38 -11.71
N SER A 66 8.75 -6.47 -10.37
CA SER A 66 9.92 -6.17 -9.55
C SER A 66 11.01 -7.21 -9.82
N GLN A 67 11.97 -6.87 -10.68
CA GLN A 67 13.00 -7.79 -11.19
C GLN A 67 13.73 -8.57 -10.10
N LYS A 68 14.04 -7.95 -8.95
CA LYS A 68 14.70 -8.58 -7.79
C LYS A 68 14.31 -7.86 -6.51
N THR A 69 13.87 -8.60 -5.50
CA THR A 69 13.66 -8.05 -4.14
C THR A 69 14.74 -8.57 -3.22
N LYS A 70 15.54 -7.65 -2.68
CA LYS A 70 16.60 -7.95 -1.70
C LYS A 70 16.04 -7.81 -0.29
N LEU A 71 16.17 -8.85 0.50
CA LEU A 71 15.89 -8.88 1.93
C LEU A 71 17.18 -8.89 2.72
N GLU A 72 17.24 -8.10 3.79
CA GLU A 72 18.40 -8.03 4.68
C GLU A 72 17.94 -8.02 6.13
N ALA A 73 18.72 -8.60 7.03
CA ALA A 73 18.51 -8.50 8.47
C ALA A 73 19.68 -7.76 9.13
N LYS A 74 19.41 -6.77 9.99
CA LYS A 74 20.43 -6.05 10.77
C LYS A 74 20.08 -6.02 12.25
N GLY A 75 21.09 -6.11 13.11
CA GLY A 75 20.92 -6.13 14.56
C GLY A 75 21.55 -7.37 15.18
N ASN A 76 20.84 -8.00 16.11
CA ASN A 76 21.26 -9.22 16.79
C ASN A 76 20.08 -10.20 16.88
N GLY A 77 20.16 -11.26 16.08
CA GLY A 77 19.18 -12.33 16.11
C GLY A 77 19.00 -13.07 14.80
N ILE A 78 17.90 -13.84 14.76
CA ILE A 78 17.42 -14.60 13.62
C ILE A 78 15.92 -14.31 13.48
N VAL A 79 15.49 -14.00 12.25
CA VAL A 79 14.07 -13.82 11.90
C VAL A 79 13.62 -14.90 10.92
N HIS A 80 12.39 -15.37 11.10
CA HIS A 80 11.64 -16.11 10.10
C HIS A 80 10.64 -15.18 9.43
N LEU A 81 10.75 -15.07 8.11
CA LEU A 81 9.80 -14.38 7.25
C LEU A 81 8.92 -15.43 6.59
N ILE A 82 7.62 -15.27 6.77
CA ILE A 82 6.61 -16.19 6.24
C ILE A 82 5.88 -15.46 5.12
N GLY A 83 5.67 -16.16 4.02
CA GLY A 83 4.88 -15.67 2.90
C GLY A 83 4.20 -16.79 2.13
N TYR A 84 3.47 -16.40 1.10
CA TYR A 84 2.79 -17.32 0.22
C TYR A 84 2.67 -16.73 -1.19
N TYR A 85 2.61 -17.62 -2.17
CA TYR A 85 2.32 -17.25 -3.55
C TYR A 85 0.81 -17.28 -3.81
N ILE A 86 0.32 -16.23 -4.46
CA ILE A 86 -1.03 -16.14 -5.01
C ILE A 86 -0.96 -15.95 -6.52
N GLN A 87 -1.95 -16.48 -7.23
CA GLN A 87 -2.07 -16.31 -8.67
C GLN A 87 -2.43 -14.85 -8.97
N TYR A 88 -1.66 -14.23 -9.86
CA TYR A 88 -1.85 -12.85 -10.30
C TYR A 88 -2.66 -12.86 -11.60
N ASP A 89 -3.98 -12.73 -11.50
CA ASP A 89 -4.85 -12.57 -12.66
C ASP A 89 -4.80 -11.12 -13.16
N LEU A 90 -4.00 -10.88 -14.19
CA LEU A 90 -3.88 -9.60 -14.91
C LEU A 90 -5.17 -9.15 -15.62
N GLN A 91 -6.21 -9.99 -15.68
CA GLN A 91 -7.42 -9.72 -16.46
C GLN A 91 -8.44 -8.79 -15.76
N ASN A 92 -8.28 -8.49 -14.47
CA ASN A 92 -9.39 -7.93 -13.66
C ASN A 92 -9.37 -6.41 -13.41
N ASP A 93 -8.30 -5.69 -13.75
CA ASP A 93 -8.27 -4.24 -13.52
C ASP A 93 -9.16 -3.50 -14.53
N ASP A 94 -9.25 -4.01 -15.76
CA ASP A 94 -9.99 -3.35 -16.85
C ASP A 94 -11.51 -3.58 -16.76
N GLU A 95 -11.95 -4.71 -16.21
CA GLU A 95 -13.38 -4.98 -15.95
C GLU A 95 -13.90 -4.22 -14.73
N ASN A 96 -13.10 -4.08 -13.68
CA ASN A 96 -13.48 -3.30 -12.51
C ASN A 96 -13.60 -1.80 -12.85
N LEU A 97 -12.71 -1.25 -13.66
CA LEU A 97 -12.82 0.14 -14.16
C LEU A 97 -14.09 0.34 -15.00
N LYS A 98 -14.47 -0.63 -15.84
CA LYS A 98 -15.73 -0.60 -16.60
C LYS A 98 -16.96 -0.66 -15.69
N SER A 99 -16.91 -1.45 -14.62
CA SER A 99 -18.02 -1.54 -13.65
C SER A 99 -18.24 -0.24 -12.87
N VAL A 100 -17.17 0.47 -12.49
CA VAL A 100 -17.24 1.80 -11.85
C VAL A 100 -17.79 2.84 -12.84
N ALA A 101 -17.33 2.81 -14.09
CA ALA A 101 -17.86 3.69 -15.14
C ALA A 101 -19.36 3.46 -15.37
N GLN A 102 -19.83 2.20 -15.35
CA GLN A 102 -21.25 1.86 -15.47
C GLN A 102 -22.08 2.32 -14.26
N LEU A 103 -21.55 2.21 -13.04
CA LEU A 103 -22.21 2.72 -11.83
C LEU A 103 -22.32 4.25 -11.85
N LEU A 104 -21.30 4.97 -12.33
CA LEU A 104 -21.36 6.43 -12.52
C LEU A 104 -22.39 6.83 -13.58
N GLN A 105 -22.48 6.08 -14.69
CA GLN A 105 -23.50 6.31 -15.72
C GLN A 105 -24.92 6.01 -15.22
N GLN A 106 -25.11 5.00 -14.36
CA GLN A 106 -26.40 4.71 -13.73
C GLN A 106 -26.79 5.79 -12.73
N ASN A 107 -25.87 6.31 -11.91
CA ASN A 107 -26.15 7.41 -10.99
C ASN A 107 -26.56 8.71 -11.69
N ASN A 108 -26.00 8.99 -12.88
CA ASN A 108 -26.42 10.14 -13.68
C ASN A 108 -27.85 9.99 -14.27
N LYS A 109 -28.38 8.77 -14.37
CA LYS A 109 -29.76 8.53 -14.82
C LYS A 109 -30.77 8.55 -13.67
N ILE A 110 -30.36 8.30 -12.43
CA ILE A 110 -31.24 8.28 -11.25
C ILE A 110 -31.60 9.71 -10.79
N ASN A 111 -30.76 10.71 -11.09
CA ASN A 111 -31.03 12.12 -10.74
C ASN A 111 -31.87 12.91 -11.75
N GLN A 112 -32.46 12.27 -12.77
CA GLN A 112 -33.46 12.92 -13.63
C GLN A 112 -34.89 12.59 -13.17
N LEU A 113 -35.20 12.94 -11.93
CA LEU A 113 -36.59 13.18 -11.55
C LEU A 113 -36.99 14.58 -12.05
N PRO A 114 -38.23 14.79 -12.52
CA PRO A 114 -38.69 16.11 -12.94
C PRO A 114 -38.66 17.03 -11.73
N ILE A 115 -37.72 17.96 -11.71
CA ILE A 115 -37.61 19.00 -10.69
C ILE A 115 -38.86 19.86 -10.84
N GLN A 116 -39.87 19.67 -9.97
CA GLN A 116 -40.85 20.72 -9.72
C GLN A 116 -40.08 21.92 -9.21
N GLN A 117 -40.05 22.98 -10.00
CA GLN A 117 -39.45 24.26 -9.64
C GLN A 117 -40.24 24.86 -8.47
N ALA A 118 -39.79 24.62 -7.25
CA ALA A 118 -40.11 25.50 -6.14
C ALA A 118 -39.24 26.76 -6.27
N PRO A 119 -39.78 27.97 -6.06
CA PRO A 119 -39.02 29.21 -6.19
C PRO A 119 -38.02 29.28 -5.02
N ILE A 120 -36.74 29.02 -5.31
CA ILE A 120 -35.66 29.15 -4.34
C ILE A 120 -35.35 30.65 -4.20
N LYS A 121 -35.71 31.23 -3.05
CA LYS A 121 -35.16 32.52 -2.60
C LYS A 121 -33.64 32.37 -2.49
N LYS A 122 -32.90 33.20 -3.21
CA LYS A 122 -31.45 33.32 -3.10
C LYS A 122 -31.10 33.74 -1.67
N THR A 123 -30.42 32.86 -0.93
CA THR A 123 -29.57 33.24 0.19
C THR A 123 -28.13 33.19 -0.29
N ASP A 124 -27.51 34.36 -0.38
CA ASP A 124 -26.15 34.63 -0.86
C ASP A 124 -25.08 34.10 0.10
N THR A 125 -24.91 32.79 0.20
CA THR A 125 -23.76 32.20 0.92
C THR A 125 -23.40 30.85 0.33
N GLN A 126 -22.91 30.86 -0.91
CA GLN A 126 -22.05 29.79 -1.42
C GLN A 126 -20.75 30.44 -1.92
N PRO A 127 -19.57 30.01 -1.43
CA PRO A 127 -18.31 30.53 -1.93
C PRO A 127 -18.10 30.05 -3.37
N LYS A 128 -17.84 31.00 -4.28
CA LYS A 128 -17.38 30.72 -5.64
C LYS A 128 -15.94 30.21 -5.55
N TRP A 129 -15.69 29.04 -6.11
CA TRP A 129 -14.37 28.39 -6.13
C TRP A 129 -13.47 28.82 -7.29
N ASP A 130 -13.83 29.90 -8.00
CA ASP A 130 -13.13 30.31 -9.25
C ASP A 130 -12.15 31.48 -9.09
N GLU A 131 -11.81 31.88 -7.87
CA GLU A 131 -10.73 32.86 -7.62
C GLU A 131 -9.83 32.35 -6.49
N MET A 132 -9.08 31.29 -6.74
CA MET A 132 -7.92 30.95 -5.91
C MET A 132 -6.67 31.41 -6.66
N ASP A 133 -6.31 32.67 -6.42
CA ASP A 133 -5.04 33.25 -6.84
C ASP A 133 -3.89 32.44 -6.21
N TRP A 134 -3.03 31.88 -7.06
CA TRP A 134 -1.91 31.01 -6.68
C TRP A 134 -0.69 31.77 -6.12
N GLU A 135 -0.90 32.91 -5.47
CA GLU A 135 0.18 33.68 -4.83
C GLU A 135 -0.02 33.77 -3.31
N ASP A 136 0.24 32.65 -2.62
CA ASP A 136 0.44 32.68 -1.17
C ASP A 136 1.93 32.50 -0.83
N GLU A 137 2.63 33.63 -0.75
CA GLU A 137 3.96 33.81 -0.13
C GLU A 137 3.97 33.58 1.41
N GLN A 138 2.98 32.91 1.99
CA GLN A 138 2.85 32.76 3.45
C GLN A 138 3.53 31.52 4.05
N PHE A 139 4.25 30.71 3.25
CA PHE A 139 4.97 29.52 3.73
C PHE A 139 6.41 29.78 4.23
N GLN A 140 6.72 31.01 4.66
CA GLN A 140 8.01 31.34 5.26
C GLN A 140 7.83 32.30 6.43
N LYS A 141 7.45 31.79 7.62
CA LYS A 141 7.90 32.25 8.96
C LYS A 141 7.05 31.65 10.10
N ARG A 142 7.20 30.35 10.34
CA ARG A 142 7.13 29.80 11.71
C ARG A 142 8.33 28.88 11.94
N VAL A 143 9.52 29.42 11.71
CA VAL A 143 10.76 28.96 12.32
C VAL A 143 11.54 30.20 12.72
N LYS A 144 11.30 30.65 13.96
CA LYS A 144 12.28 31.20 14.89
C LYS A 144 11.62 31.43 16.24
#